data_AF-A0A7H4PQR0-F1
#
_entry.id   AF-A0A7H4PQR0-F1
#
_cell.length_a   1.000
_cell.length_b   1.000
_cell.length_c   1.000
_cell.angle_alpha   90.00
_cell.angle_beta   90.00
_cell.angle_gamma   90.00
#
_symmetry.space_group_name_H-M   'P 1'
#
loop_
_entity.id
_entity.type
_entity.pdbx_description
1 polymer ?
#
loop_
_entity_poly.entity_id
_entity_poly.type
_entity_poly.pdbx_seq_one_letter_code
_entity_poly.pdbx_strand_id
1 'polypeptide(L)'
;MKTLGEFIVEKQHEFSHATGELTALLSAIKLGAKIIHRDINKAGLVDILGASGAENVQGEVQQKLDLFANEKLKAALRARDIVAGIASEEEDEIVVF
;
A
#
# COMPACT_ATOMS: atom_id res chain seq x y z
N MET A 1 22.06 -5.18 13.64
CA MET A 1 20.95 -5.18 12.65
C MET A 1 19.98 -4.09 13.09
N LYS A 2 19.46 -3.28 12.16
CA LYS A 2 18.53 -2.17 12.43
C LYS A 2 17.26 -2.37 11.60
N THR A 3 16.10 -2.27 12.20
CA THR A 3 14.79 -2.39 11.54
C THR A 3 14.36 -1.06 10.92
N LEU A 4 13.40 -1.09 9.99
CA LEU A 4 12.82 0.12 9.41
C LEU A 4 12.23 1.05 10.49
N GLY A 5 11.61 0.49 11.53
CA GLY A 5 11.04 1.29 12.62
C GLY A 5 12.11 2.03 13.42
N GLU A 6 13.19 1.33 13.79
CA GLU A 6 14.32 1.93 14.50
C GLU A 6 15.00 3.03 13.68
N PHE A 7 15.16 2.79 12.36
CA PHE A 7 15.72 3.80 11.46
C PHE A 7 14.83 5.05 11.36
N ILE A 8 13.51 4.89 11.25
CA ILE A 8 12.59 6.03 11.17
C ILE A 8 12.69 6.86 12.45
N VAL A 9 12.65 6.23 13.63
CA VAL A 9 12.74 6.93 14.93
C VAL A 9 14.06 7.69 15.06
N GLU A 10 15.19 7.07 14.71
CA GLU A 10 16.51 7.72 14.72
C GLU A 10 16.57 8.95 13.81
N LYS A 11 15.87 8.89 12.66
CA LYS A 11 15.85 9.94 11.65
C LYS A 11 14.74 10.97 11.84
N GLN A 12 13.88 10.82 12.85
CA GLN A 12 12.80 11.78 13.11
C GLN A 12 13.32 13.20 13.30
N HIS A 13 14.51 13.36 13.90
CA HIS A 13 15.13 14.68 14.08
C HIS A 13 15.55 15.36 12.77
N GLU A 14 15.71 14.61 11.68
CA GLU A 14 16.01 15.14 10.33
C GLU A 14 14.76 15.71 9.64
N PHE A 15 13.57 15.38 10.15
CA PHE A 15 12.30 15.95 9.73
C PHE A 15 11.66 16.72 10.88
N SER A 16 11.96 18.02 10.98
CA SER A 16 11.45 18.93 12.03
C SER A 16 9.93 18.97 12.18
N HIS A 17 9.17 18.50 11.17
CA HIS A 17 7.71 18.43 11.17
C HIS A 17 7.14 17.02 11.34
N ALA A 18 7.98 15.97 11.42
CA ALA A 18 7.53 14.59 11.55
C ALA A 18 7.27 14.23 13.03
N THR A 19 6.16 14.71 13.58
CA THR A 19 5.69 14.50 14.98
C THR A 19 5.25 13.06 15.29
N GLY A 20 5.56 12.09 14.43
CA GLY A 20 5.06 10.71 14.48
C GLY A 20 4.22 10.32 13.26
N GLU A 21 3.78 11.33 12.50
CA GLU A 21 2.98 11.14 11.29
C GLU A 21 3.69 10.29 10.22
N LEU A 22 4.94 10.63 9.91
CA LEU A 22 5.78 9.85 9.00
C LEU A 22 5.92 8.37 9.45
N THR A 23 5.99 8.15 10.77
CA THR A 23 6.10 6.78 11.33
C THR A 23 4.82 5.99 11.11
N ALA A 24 3.66 6.62 11.32
CA ALA A 24 2.36 6.01 11.09
C ALA A 24 2.14 5.70 9.59
N LEU A 25 2.48 6.63 8.70
CA LEU A 25 2.40 6.46 7.25
C LEU A 25 3.24 5.27 6.77
N LEU A 26 4.54 5.25 7.11
CA LEU A 26 5.44 4.16 6.72
C LEU A 26 5.04 2.82 7.36
N SER A 27 4.43 2.85 8.55
CA SER A 27 3.88 1.65 9.18
C SER A 27 2.67 1.09 8.44
N ALA A 28 1.82 1.96 7.88
CA ALA A 28 0.71 1.56 6.99
C ALA A 28 1.24 0.89 5.72
N ILE A 29 2.21 1.51 5.05
CA ILE A 29 2.85 0.97 3.84
C ILE A 29 3.48 -0.40 4.13
N LYS A 30 4.25 -0.51 5.23
CA LYS A 30 4.86 -1.78 5.66
C LYS A 30 3.81 -2.86 5.89
N LEU A 31 2.65 -2.52 6.47
CA LEU A 31 1.57 -3.48 6.70
C LEU A 31 0.96 -3.96 5.38
N GLY A 32 0.61 -3.04 4.48
CA GLY A 32 0.11 -3.36 3.14
C GLY A 32 1.08 -4.26 2.37
N ALA A 33 2.38 -3.89 2.36
CA ALA A 33 3.43 -4.67 1.72
C ALA A 33 3.56 -6.09 2.28
N LYS A 34 3.43 -6.26 3.61
CA LYS A 34 3.46 -7.60 4.22
C LYS A 34 2.27 -8.46 3.82
N ILE A 35 1.07 -7.88 3.71
CA ILE A 35 -0.13 -8.60 3.28
C ILE A 35 0.01 -9.01 1.82
N ILE A 36 0.45 -8.09 0.97
CA ILE A 36 0.73 -8.34 -0.45
C ILE A 36 1.77 -9.46 -0.59
N HIS A 37 2.90 -9.34 0.10
CA HIS A 37 3.95 -10.36 0.06
C HIS A 37 3.46 -11.73 0.51
N ARG A 38 2.64 -11.82 1.57
CA ARG A 38 2.09 -13.09 2.07
C ARG A 38 1.30 -13.83 0.99
N ASP A 39 0.52 -13.11 0.21
CA ASP A 39 -0.36 -13.70 -0.79
C ASP A 39 0.41 -13.98 -2.09
N ILE A 40 1.34 -13.10 -2.50
CA ILE A 40 2.30 -13.37 -3.58
C ILE A 40 3.12 -14.64 -3.30
N ASN A 41 3.60 -14.80 -2.05
CA ASN A 41 4.40 -15.96 -1.66
C ASN A 41 3.60 -17.28 -1.68
N LYS A 42 2.28 -17.21 -1.87
CA LYS A 42 1.38 -18.36 -2.04
C LYS A 42 0.59 -18.26 -3.34
N ALA A 43 1.01 -17.46 -4.31
CA ALA A 43 0.23 -17.16 -5.51
C ALA A 43 -0.13 -18.40 -6.35
N GLY A 44 0.67 -19.47 -6.29
CA GLY A 44 0.35 -20.75 -6.93
C GLY A 44 -0.72 -21.59 -6.19
N LEU A 45 -1.12 -21.18 -4.99
CA LEU A 45 -2.09 -21.86 -4.12
C LEU A 45 -3.33 -21.00 -3.82
N VAL A 46 -3.32 -19.73 -4.22
CA VAL A 46 -4.37 -18.74 -3.96
C VAL A 46 -4.77 -18.12 -5.30
N ASP A 47 -6.07 -17.87 -5.50
CA ASP A 47 -6.60 -17.33 -6.77
C ASP A 47 -6.32 -15.82 -6.93
N ILE A 48 -5.04 -15.45 -7.05
CA ILE A 48 -4.57 -14.07 -7.25
C ILE A 48 -3.76 -13.90 -8.54
N LEU A 49 -3.56 -14.97 -9.31
CA LEU A 49 -2.86 -14.95 -10.59
C LEU A 49 -3.83 -14.87 -11.77
N GLY A 50 -3.38 -14.26 -12.85
CA GLY A 50 -4.15 -14.09 -14.09
C GLY A 50 -4.87 -12.75 -14.18
N ALA A 51 -5.48 -12.52 -15.34
CA ALA A 51 -6.25 -11.32 -15.62
C ALA A 51 -7.46 -11.24 -14.69
N SER A 52 -7.76 -10.02 -14.22
CA SER A 52 -9.00 -9.73 -13.49
C SER A 52 -10.22 -9.78 -14.41
N GLY A 53 -10.00 -9.69 -15.73
CA GLY A 53 -11.04 -9.53 -16.73
C GLY A 53 -11.47 -8.08 -16.95
N ALA A 54 -10.79 -7.13 -16.32
CA ALA A 54 -10.97 -5.70 -16.51
C ALA A 54 -9.77 -5.08 -17.27
N GLU A 55 -10.03 -3.98 -17.94
CA GLU A 55 -9.02 -3.11 -18.55
C GLU A 55 -8.92 -1.85 -17.68
N ASN A 56 -7.72 -1.43 -17.33
CA ASN A 56 -7.52 -0.25 -16.49
C ASN A 56 -7.64 1.05 -17.30
N VAL A 57 -7.63 2.20 -16.62
CA VAL A 57 -7.72 3.55 -17.22
C VAL A 57 -6.63 3.86 -18.25
N GLN A 58 -5.56 3.07 -18.26
CA GLN A 58 -4.41 3.20 -19.16
C GLN A 58 -4.52 2.28 -20.39
N GLY A 59 -5.57 1.46 -20.49
CA GLY A 59 -5.78 0.51 -21.59
C GLY A 59 -5.02 -0.81 -21.44
N GLU A 60 -4.60 -1.15 -20.21
CA GLU A 60 -3.88 -2.39 -19.91
C GLU A 60 -4.81 -3.45 -19.33
N VAL A 61 -4.56 -4.73 -19.67
CA VAL A 61 -5.28 -5.85 -19.05
C VAL A 61 -4.83 -5.96 -17.60
N GLN A 62 -5.73 -5.61 -16.69
CA GLN A 62 -5.44 -5.55 -15.27
C GLN A 62 -5.31 -6.95 -14.68
N GLN A 63 -4.32 -7.19 -13.82
CA GLN A 63 -4.15 -8.47 -13.17
C GLN A 63 -4.91 -8.50 -11.84
N LYS A 64 -5.35 -9.71 -11.42
CA LYS A 64 -6.00 -9.90 -10.11
C LYS A 64 -5.14 -9.40 -8.95
N LEU A 65 -3.81 -9.53 -9.09
CA LEU A 65 -2.86 -9.07 -8.09
C LEU A 65 -2.83 -7.54 -7.96
N ASP A 66 -3.01 -6.82 -9.06
CA ASP A 66 -2.96 -5.35 -9.08
C ASP A 66 -4.15 -4.78 -8.32
N LEU A 67 -5.35 -5.26 -8.62
CA LEU A 67 -6.58 -4.97 -7.87
C LEU A 67 -6.43 -5.32 -6.38
N PHE A 68 -5.88 -6.49 -6.08
CA PHE A 68 -5.67 -6.91 -4.71
C PHE A 68 -4.71 -5.98 -3.97
N ALA A 69 -3.58 -5.63 -4.58
CA ALA A 69 -2.59 -4.73 -3.99
C ALA A 69 -3.17 -3.34 -3.73
N ASN A 70 -3.90 -2.79 -4.70
CA ASN A 70 -4.61 -1.53 -4.58
C ASN A 70 -5.54 -1.52 -3.35
N GLU A 71 -6.40 -2.52 -3.23
CA GLU A 71 -7.34 -2.63 -2.11
C GLU A 71 -6.64 -2.78 -0.75
N LYS A 72 -5.56 -3.56 -0.67
CA LYS A 72 -4.81 -3.72 0.59
C LYS A 72 -4.09 -2.44 1.02
N LEU A 73 -3.54 -1.68 0.07
CA LEU A 73 -2.90 -0.41 0.38
C LEU A 73 -3.91 0.67 0.75
N LYS A 74 -5.03 0.79 0.01
CA LYS A 74 -6.15 1.67 0.37
C LYS A 74 -6.63 1.43 1.79
N ALA A 75 -6.95 0.17 2.12
CA ALA A 75 -7.41 -0.20 3.45
C ALA A 75 -6.36 0.08 4.54
N ALA A 76 -5.08 -0.21 4.27
CA ALA A 76 -4.00 0.04 5.23
C ALA A 76 -3.79 1.54 5.51
N LEU A 77 -3.84 2.39 4.48
CA LEU A 77 -3.69 3.84 4.60
C LEU A 77 -4.89 4.48 5.28
N ARG A 78 -6.11 4.08 4.88
CA ARG A 78 -7.37 4.57 5.49
C ARG A 78 -7.46 4.23 6.97
N ALA A 79 -7.05 3.02 7.38
CA ALA A 79 -7.11 2.58 8.77
C ALA A 79 -6.16 3.36 9.72
N ARG A 80 -5.25 4.18 9.20
CA ARG A 80 -4.33 4.98 10.00
C ARG A 80 -4.80 6.42 10.25
N ASP A 81 -5.89 6.84 9.61
CA ASP A 81 -6.51 8.17 9.78
C ASP A 81 -5.50 9.34 9.67
N ILE A 82 -4.52 9.16 8.78
CA ILE A 82 -3.39 10.09 8.59
C ILE A 82 -3.27 10.59 7.15
N VAL A 83 -4.05 10.01 6.25
CA VAL A 83 -4.08 10.35 4.84
C VAL A 83 -5.50 10.79 4.53
N ALA A 84 -5.68 11.98 3.94
CA ALA A 84 -7.00 12.48 3.56
C ALA A 84 -7.55 11.81 2.27
N GLY A 85 -6.65 11.26 1.46
CA GLY A 85 -6.98 10.53 0.24
C GLY A 85 -5.74 10.10 -0.53
N ILE A 86 -5.92 9.26 -1.53
CA ILE A 86 -4.85 8.77 -2.40
C ILE A 86 -5.22 8.92 -3.87
N ALA A 87 -4.18 8.93 -4.71
CA ALA A 87 -4.29 8.60 -6.12
C ALA A 87 -3.62 7.23 -6.33
N SER A 88 -4.20 6.40 -7.18
CA SER A 88 -3.68 5.08 -7.51
C SER A 88 -3.72 4.90 -9.02
N GLU A 89 -2.79 4.13 -9.56
CA GLU A 89 -2.79 3.72 -10.97
C GLU A 89 -4.05 2.91 -11.32
N GLU A 90 -4.59 2.19 -10.34
CA GLU A 90 -5.75 1.33 -10.50
C GLU A 90 -7.10 2.04 -10.25
N GLU A 91 -7.10 3.37 -10.08
CA GLU A 91 -8.30 4.17 -9.82
C GLU A 91 -8.43 5.31 -10.84
N ASP A 92 -9.62 5.44 -11.44
CA ASP A 92 -9.89 6.51 -12.41
C ASP A 92 -9.88 7.91 -11.77
N GLU A 93 -10.30 7.98 -10.51
CA GLU A 93 -10.51 9.21 -9.75
C GLU A 93 -9.75 9.16 -8.42
N ILE A 94 -9.56 10.33 -7.82
CA ILE A 94 -8.98 10.41 -6.46
C ILE A 94 -9.88 9.68 -5.45
N VAL A 95 -9.27 8.90 -4.56
CA VAL A 95 -9.98 8.22 -3.47
C VAL A 95 -9.86 9.08 -2.22
N VAL A 96 -10.97 9.62 -1.74
CA VAL A 96 -11.05 10.38 -0.49
C VAL A 96 -11.42 9.44 0.67
N PHE A 97 -10.76 9.57 1.82
CA PHE A 97 -10.90 8.64 2.97
C PHE A 97 -11.90 9.07 4.03
#